data_AF-A0A1I8FJ10-F1
#
_entry.id   AF-A0A1I8FJ10-F1
#
_cell.length_a   1.000
_cell.length_b   1.000
_cell.length_c   1.000
_cell.angle_alpha   90.00
_cell.angle_beta   90.00
_cell.angle_gamma   90.00
#
_symmetry.space_group_name_H-M   'P 1'
#
loop_
_entity.id
_entity.type
_entity.pdbx_description
1 polymer ?
#
loop_
_entity_poly.entity_id
_entity_poly.type
_entity_poly.pdbx_seq_one_letter_code
_entity_poly.pdbx_strand_id
1 'polypeptide(L)'
;MSHIGCFVDGRRRDLPTLGGKGSMTVGRCYGLCKKKGFRFFGVQIGKQCWCGNHYGRYGRRDKRECRYQCRGDKTTYCGGSWRNDVYATGVVVASKAAGVKYVGCFKDNRYRDLPVVYTANYKTTKAYCFRYCRAKGYRYFGLQNGNACTCGNTVGRYGRASSKDCARSTCKGDKRSKC
;
A
#
# COMPACT_ATOMS: atom_id res chain seq x y z
N MET A 1 10.60 -13.89 10.34
CA MET A 1 10.68 -13.09 9.09
C MET A 1 10.92 -14.06 7.94
N SER A 2 10.45 -13.76 6.73
CA SER A 2 10.59 -14.68 5.59
C SER A 2 11.35 -14.00 4.46
N HIS A 3 12.39 -14.66 3.92
CA HIS A 3 13.14 -14.16 2.76
C HIS A 3 12.32 -14.33 1.49
N ILE A 4 12.28 -13.29 0.66
CA ILE A 4 11.50 -13.27 -0.59
C ILE A 4 12.43 -13.34 -1.80
N GLY A 5 13.49 -12.53 -1.78
CA GLY A 5 14.54 -12.54 -2.80
C GLY A 5 15.08 -11.16 -3.15
N CYS A 6 15.88 -11.14 -4.22
CA CYS A 6 16.57 -9.95 -4.72
C CYS A 6 15.70 -9.19 -5.74
N PHE A 7 15.57 -7.88 -5.57
CA PHE A 7 14.77 -7.01 -6.43
C PHE A 7 15.53 -5.76 -6.85
N VAL A 8 15.26 -5.30 -8.07
CA VAL A 8 15.82 -4.05 -8.59
C VAL A 8 15.26 -2.87 -7.79
N ASP A 9 16.12 -1.93 -7.46
CA ASP A 9 15.73 -0.62 -6.95
C ASP A 9 16.02 0.48 -7.98
N GLY A 10 15.34 1.61 -7.87
CA GLY A 10 15.48 2.73 -8.81
C GLY A 10 15.20 4.07 -8.15
N ARG A 11 15.27 5.15 -8.94
CA ARG A 11 15.11 6.53 -8.45
C ARG A 11 13.82 6.71 -7.64
N ARG A 12 12.70 6.13 -8.12
CA ARG A 12 11.46 6.00 -7.34
C ARG A 12 11.50 4.68 -6.57
N ARG A 13 12.23 4.71 -5.46
CA ARG A 13 12.54 3.59 -4.55
C ARG A 13 11.49 2.48 -4.56
N ASP A 14 11.94 1.23 -4.70
CA ASP A 14 11.07 0.05 -4.66
C ASP A 14 10.38 -0.08 -3.29
N LEU A 15 11.17 0.10 -2.23
CA LEU A 15 10.68 0.31 -0.86
C LEU A 15 10.87 1.78 -0.49
N PRO A 16 9.79 2.56 -0.29
CA PRO A 16 9.87 4.02 -0.30
C PRO A 16 10.37 4.66 0.99
N THR A 17 10.35 3.95 2.12
CA THR A 17 10.64 4.54 3.44
C THR A 17 12.01 4.13 3.93
N LEU A 18 12.87 5.10 4.27
CA LEU A 18 14.15 4.78 4.91
C LEU A 18 13.89 4.29 6.35
N GLY A 19 14.25 3.04 6.62
CA GLY A 19 14.18 2.41 7.93
C GLY A 19 15.33 2.86 8.84
N GLY A 20 16.53 2.97 8.28
CA GLY A 20 17.75 3.40 8.96
C GLY A 20 19.01 3.16 8.11
N LYS A 21 20.16 3.63 8.59
CA LYS A 21 21.49 3.44 7.96
C LYS A 21 22.54 3.07 9.03
N GLY A 22 23.70 2.58 8.60
CA GLY A 22 24.88 2.41 9.46
C GLY A 22 25.31 0.95 9.59
N SER A 23 25.62 0.52 10.82
CA SER A 23 25.90 -0.88 11.15
C SER A 23 24.61 -1.71 11.03
N MET A 24 24.26 -2.06 9.79
CA MET A 24 23.00 -2.72 9.46
C MET A 24 23.15 -4.23 9.56
N THR A 25 22.11 -4.89 10.09
CA THR A 25 21.90 -6.35 10.02
C THR A 25 20.48 -6.60 9.50
N VAL A 26 20.23 -7.80 8.99
CA VAL A 26 18.86 -8.21 8.58
C VAL A 26 17.88 -8.08 9.75
N GLY A 27 18.28 -8.54 10.94
CA GLY A 27 17.49 -8.44 12.17
C GLY A 27 17.18 -7.00 12.60
N ARG A 28 18.16 -6.08 12.52
CA ARG A 28 17.95 -4.66 12.82
C ARG A 28 16.95 -4.04 11.85
N CYS A 29 17.08 -4.31 10.55
CA CYS A 29 16.14 -3.77 9.57
C CYS A 29 14.71 -4.30 9.76
N TYR A 30 14.58 -5.60 10.05
CA TYR A 30 13.31 -6.22 10.44
C TYR A 30 12.66 -5.48 11.61
N GLY A 31 13.39 -5.27 12.72
CA GLY A 31 12.87 -4.59 13.91
C GLY A 31 12.40 -3.16 13.62
N LEU A 32 13.20 -2.40 12.87
CA LEU A 32 12.87 -1.02 12.46
C LEU A 32 11.58 -0.96 11.64
N CYS A 33 11.46 -1.80 10.61
CA CYS A 33 10.31 -1.77 9.72
C CYS A 33 9.05 -2.38 10.37
N LYS A 34 9.21 -3.41 11.21
CA LYS A 34 8.10 -4.00 11.98
C LYS A 34 7.53 -2.99 12.98
N LYS A 35 8.39 -2.29 13.75
CA LYS A 35 7.97 -1.23 14.69
C LYS A 35 7.21 -0.10 13.98
N LYS A 36 7.58 0.21 12.73
CA LYS A 36 6.88 1.20 11.88
C LYS A 36 5.62 0.64 11.17
N GLY A 37 5.28 -0.63 11.37
CA GLY A 37 4.07 -1.24 10.81
C GLY A 37 4.12 -1.53 9.30
N PHE A 38 5.32 -1.70 8.72
CA PHE A 38 5.47 -2.06 7.31
C PHE A 38 5.44 -3.57 7.08
N ARG A 39 4.81 -4.02 5.99
CA ARG A 39 4.72 -5.45 5.59
C ARG A 39 6.06 -6.04 5.15
N PHE A 40 6.87 -5.21 4.51
CA PHE A 40 8.11 -5.63 3.88
C PHE A 40 9.24 -4.70 4.29
N PHE A 41 10.43 -5.29 4.32
CA PHE A 41 11.67 -4.56 4.44
C PHE A 41 12.68 -5.08 3.42
N GLY A 42 13.65 -4.24 3.11
CA GLY A 42 14.74 -4.56 2.21
C GLY A 42 16.03 -3.97 2.75
N VAL A 43 17.07 -4.78 2.69
CA VAL A 43 18.44 -4.35 3.00
C VAL A 43 19.16 -4.05 1.68
N GLN A 44 19.91 -2.95 1.66
CA GLN A 44 20.60 -2.48 0.46
C GLN A 44 22.02 -2.02 0.78
N ILE A 45 22.94 -2.27 -0.16
CA ILE A 45 24.34 -1.82 -0.17
C ILE A 45 25.07 -2.07 1.17
N GLY A 46 24.73 -3.16 1.88
CA GLY A 46 25.36 -3.56 3.14
C GLY A 46 24.97 -2.72 4.36
N LYS A 47 24.46 -1.49 4.20
CA LYS A 47 24.32 -0.52 5.30
C LYS A 47 22.96 0.17 5.38
N GLN A 48 22.07 -0.04 4.43
CA GLN A 48 20.77 0.64 4.39
C GLN A 48 19.62 -0.32 4.66
N CYS A 49 18.60 0.21 5.33
CA CYS A 49 17.34 -0.46 5.56
C CYS A 49 16.22 0.37 4.93
N TRP A 50 15.37 -0.29 4.15
CA TRP A 50 14.21 0.30 3.48
C TRP A 50 12.95 -0.47 3.88
N CYS A 51 11.85 0.24 4.10
CA CYS A 51 10.57 -0.30 4.50
C CYS A 51 9.49 0.05 3.47
N GLY A 52 8.48 -0.82 3.34
CA GLY A 52 7.38 -0.59 2.43
C GLY A 52 6.25 -1.58 2.60
N ASN A 53 5.13 -1.27 1.94
CA ASN A 53 3.95 -2.14 1.90
C ASN A 53 3.76 -2.83 0.54
N HIS A 54 4.62 -2.51 -0.42
CA HIS A 54 4.71 -3.09 -1.75
C HIS A 54 6.19 -3.15 -2.14
N TYR A 55 6.55 -4.07 -3.03
CA TYR A 55 7.89 -4.26 -3.58
C TYR A 55 7.80 -4.85 -4.99
N GLY A 56 8.94 -4.98 -5.67
CA GLY A 56 9.08 -5.67 -6.95
C GLY A 56 8.64 -4.86 -8.16
N ARG A 57 8.51 -3.54 -8.04
CA ARG A 57 8.03 -2.68 -9.14
C ARG A 57 8.97 -2.66 -10.35
N TYR A 58 10.23 -3.00 -10.13
CA TYR A 58 11.29 -3.03 -11.14
C TYR A 58 11.74 -4.47 -11.48
N GLY A 59 11.03 -5.47 -10.96
CA GLY A 59 11.30 -6.88 -11.24
C GLY A 59 12.31 -7.55 -10.29
N ARG A 60 12.25 -8.88 -10.29
CA ARG A 60 13.13 -9.78 -9.53
C ARG A 60 14.48 -9.94 -10.25
N ARG A 61 15.53 -10.19 -9.48
CA ARG A 61 16.89 -10.48 -9.96
C ARG A 61 17.45 -11.73 -9.31
N ASP A 62 18.59 -12.16 -9.85
CA ASP A 62 19.32 -13.27 -9.28
C ASP A 62 19.79 -12.95 -7.87
N LYS A 63 19.73 -13.94 -6.97
CA LYS A 63 20.20 -13.80 -5.58
C LYS A 63 21.67 -13.39 -5.49
N ARG A 64 22.49 -13.70 -6.50
CA ARG A 64 23.91 -13.31 -6.59
C ARG A 64 24.10 -11.80 -6.59
N GLU A 65 23.16 -11.03 -7.10
CA GLU A 65 23.23 -9.56 -7.12
C GLU A 65 22.96 -8.93 -5.74
N CYS A 66 22.48 -9.71 -4.76
CA CYS A 66 22.15 -9.27 -3.41
C CYS A 66 23.14 -9.80 -2.35
N ARG A 67 24.43 -9.96 -2.69
CA ARG A 67 25.46 -10.56 -1.82
C ARG A 67 26.42 -9.58 -1.13
N TYR A 68 26.05 -8.30 -1.00
CA TYR A 68 26.87 -7.39 -0.20
C TYR A 68 26.77 -7.79 1.27
N GLN A 69 27.88 -8.07 1.94
CA GLN A 69 27.85 -8.38 3.37
C GLN A 69 27.23 -7.24 4.17
N CYS A 70 26.42 -7.59 5.17
CA CYS A 70 25.89 -6.59 6.09
C CYS A 70 27.03 -5.92 6.87
N ARG A 71 26.95 -4.60 7.06
CA ARG A 71 27.98 -3.83 7.75
C ARG A 71 28.08 -4.19 9.23
N GLY A 72 26.95 -4.53 9.85
CA GLY A 72 26.88 -4.93 11.26
C GLY A 72 26.89 -6.43 11.51
N ASP A 73 26.92 -7.25 10.45
CA ASP A 73 26.98 -8.71 10.56
C ASP A 73 27.57 -9.30 9.27
N LYS A 74 28.86 -9.65 9.29
CA LYS A 74 29.57 -10.13 8.10
C LYS A 74 29.21 -11.55 7.68
N THR A 75 28.44 -12.27 8.49
CA THR A 75 28.01 -13.65 8.23
C THR A 75 26.81 -13.73 7.29
N THR A 76 26.14 -12.59 7.02
CA THR A 76 24.93 -12.52 6.21
C THR A 76 24.97 -11.40 5.17
N TYR A 77 24.02 -11.42 4.23
CA TYR A 77 23.96 -10.50 3.10
C TYR A 77 22.87 -9.43 3.27
N CYS A 78 23.15 -8.24 2.73
CA CYS A 78 22.38 -7.01 2.84
C CYS A 78 22.21 -6.32 1.47
N GLY A 79 21.71 -7.07 0.49
CA GLY A 79 21.38 -6.55 -0.84
C GLY A 79 22.60 -6.26 -1.69
N GLY A 80 22.50 -5.24 -2.54
CA GLY A 80 23.57 -4.84 -3.46
C GLY A 80 23.40 -3.39 -3.90
N SER A 81 24.23 -2.94 -4.84
CA SER A 81 24.07 -1.61 -5.45
C SER A 81 22.76 -1.55 -6.24
N TRP A 82 21.83 -0.69 -5.83
CA TRP A 82 20.47 -0.63 -6.39
C TRP A 82 19.76 -2.00 -6.44
N ARG A 83 20.03 -2.85 -5.44
CA ARG A 83 19.40 -4.15 -5.24
C ARG A 83 18.94 -4.26 -3.79
N ASN A 84 17.65 -4.49 -3.61
CA ASN A 84 17.06 -4.79 -2.31
C ASN A 84 17.00 -6.30 -2.14
N ASP A 85 17.59 -6.82 -1.07
CA ASP A 85 17.24 -8.16 -0.61
C ASP A 85 16.03 -8.04 0.31
N VAL A 86 14.88 -8.55 -0.14
CA VAL A 86 13.56 -8.24 0.41
C VAL A 86 13.04 -9.39 1.27
N TYR A 87 12.41 -9.01 2.38
CA TYR A 87 11.88 -9.91 3.39
C TYR A 87 10.48 -9.45 3.86
N ALA A 88 9.65 -10.40 4.28
CA ALA A 88 8.40 -10.13 4.98
C ALA A 88 8.63 -9.92 6.48
N THR A 89 8.03 -8.88 7.05
CA THR A 89 8.05 -8.62 8.50
C THR A 89 7.05 -9.48 9.28
N GLY A 90 6.13 -10.18 8.59
CA GLY A 90 4.99 -10.83 9.23
C GLY A 90 3.96 -9.83 9.76
N VAL A 91 4.16 -8.52 9.55
CA VAL A 91 3.12 -7.53 9.75
C VAL A 91 2.07 -7.77 8.68
N VAL A 92 1.05 -8.52 9.06
CA VAL A 92 -0.28 -8.30 8.51
C VAL A 92 -0.67 -6.90 8.93
N VAL A 93 -0.31 -5.90 8.11
CA VAL A 93 -1.16 -4.73 8.05
C VAL A 93 -2.49 -5.36 7.72
N ALA A 94 -3.44 -5.31 8.66
CA ALA A 94 -4.81 -5.65 8.35
C ALA A 94 -5.03 -5.05 6.98
N SER A 95 -5.32 -5.88 5.97
CA SER A 95 -5.80 -5.32 4.72
C SER A 95 -6.87 -4.37 5.21
N LYS A 96 -6.68 -3.07 4.98
CA LYS A 96 -7.49 -2.00 5.56
C LYS A 96 -8.81 -1.98 4.78
N ALA A 97 -9.42 -3.17 4.75
CA ALA A 97 -10.43 -3.76 3.89
C ALA A 97 -10.68 -5.28 4.22
N ALA A 98 -10.10 -5.89 5.26
CA ALA A 98 -10.59 -7.16 5.80
C ALA A 98 -12.03 -6.92 6.26
N GLY A 99 -12.99 -7.55 5.59
CA GLY A 99 -14.43 -7.29 5.77
C GLY A 99 -15.04 -6.21 4.86
N VAL A 100 -14.27 -5.57 3.97
CA VAL A 100 -14.84 -4.65 2.96
C VAL A 100 -15.25 -5.47 1.73
N LYS A 101 -16.56 -5.68 1.60
CA LYS A 101 -17.17 -6.33 0.44
C LYS A 101 -17.60 -5.27 -0.59
N TYR A 102 -17.29 -5.49 -1.86
CA TYR A 102 -17.85 -4.68 -2.93
C TYR A 102 -19.35 -4.98 -3.06
N VAL A 103 -20.20 -3.98 -2.78
CA VAL A 103 -21.66 -4.16 -2.78
C VAL A 103 -22.25 -3.96 -4.19
N GLY A 104 -21.68 -3.03 -4.97
CA GLY A 104 -22.10 -2.74 -6.33
C GLY A 104 -21.80 -1.31 -6.76
N CYS A 105 -22.22 -0.99 -7.99
CA CYS A 105 -22.30 0.35 -8.53
C CYS A 105 -23.75 0.83 -8.41
N PHE A 106 -23.98 2.03 -7.89
CA PHE A 106 -25.31 2.55 -7.58
C PHE A 106 -25.51 3.93 -8.22
N LYS A 107 -26.74 4.22 -8.62
CA LYS A 107 -27.09 5.53 -9.18
C LYS A 107 -27.03 6.58 -8.07
N ASP A 108 -26.42 7.72 -8.37
CA ASP A 108 -26.32 8.87 -7.49
C ASP A 108 -26.92 10.09 -8.20
N ASN A 109 -27.63 10.95 -7.46
CA ASN A 109 -28.27 12.15 -8.00
C ASN A 109 -28.18 13.30 -6.97
N ARG A 110 -28.90 14.41 -7.21
CA ARG A 110 -28.88 15.58 -6.31
C ARG A 110 -29.18 15.28 -4.84
N TYR A 111 -29.91 14.21 -4.56
CA TYR A 111 -30.29 13.79 -3.20
C TYR A 111 -29.32 12.78 -2.58
N ARG A 112 -28.30 12.33 -3.35
CA ARG A 112 -27.20 11.43 -2.97
C ARG A 112 -27.64 10.06 -2.46
N ASP A 113 -27.03 9.01 -3.01
CA ASP A 113 -27.27 7.66 -2.46
C ASP A 113 -26.56 7.49 -1.10
N LEU A 114 -25.39 8.11 -0.98
CA LEU A 114 -24.62 8.24 0.26
C LEU A 114 -24.55 9.73 0.64
N PRO A 115 -25.26 10.18 1.69
CA PRO A 115 -25.50 11.61 1.96
C PRO A 115 -24.25 12.46 2.19
N VAL A 116 -23.20 11.88 2.76
CA VAL A 116 -21.97 12.63 3.07
C VAL A 116 -21.03 12.53 1.90
N VAL A 117 -20.62 13.67 1.33
CA VAL A 117 -19.61 13.75 0.29
C VAL A 117 -18.39 14.49 0.83
N TYR A 118 -17.20 13.90 0.67
CA TYR A 118 -15.92 14.49 1.03
C TYR A 118 -14.97 14.48 -0.17
N THR A 119 -14.58 15.66 -0.63
CA THR A 119 -13.65 15.83 -1.76
C THR A 119 -12.21 15.60 -1.31
N ALA A 120 -11.73 14.36 -1.45
CA ALA A 120 -10.39 13.95 -1.03
C ALA A 120 -9.30 14.24 -2.08
N ASN A 121 -9.66 14.60 -3.32
CA ASN A 121 -8.71 14.94 -4.39
C ASN A 121 -7.61 13.87 -4.55
N TYR A 122 -6.34 14.24 -4.52
CA TYR A 122 -5.20 13.33 -4.66
C TYR A 122 -5.05 12.33 -3.51
N LYS A 123 -5.82 12.46 -2.43
CA LYS A 123 -5.86 11.45 -1.34
C LYS A 123 -6.88 10.33 -1.62
N THR A 124 -7.71 10.47 -2.66
CA THR A 124 -8.79 9.52 -2.97
C THR A 124 -8.23 8.17 -3.37
N THR A 125 -8.38 7.20 -2.47
CA THR A 125 -8.11 5.78 -2.68
C THR A 125 -9.21 4.99 -1.99
N LYS A 126 -9.48 3.75 -2.43
CA LYS A 126 -10.47 2.87 -1.76
C LYS A 126 -10.21 2.76 -0.25
N ALA A 127 -8.94 2.58 0.12
CA ALA A 127 -8.51 2.46 1.51
C ALA A 127 -8.64 3.77 2.31
N TYR A 128 -8.43 4.92 1.67
CA TYR A 128 -8.59 6.22 2.33
C TYR A 128 -10.07 6.49 2.62
N CYS A 129 -10.95 6.33 1.63
CA CYS A 129 -12.38 6.59 1.80
C CYS A 129 -13.02 5.62 2.80
N PHE A 130 -12.63 4.33 2.78
CA PHE A 130 -13.03 3.38 3.81
C PHE A 130 -12.69 3.87 5.22
N ARG A 131 -11.44 4.31 5.46
CA ARG A 131 -11.02 4.79 6.78
C ARG A 131 -11.73 6.07 7.17
N TYR A 132 -11.88 6.99 6.23
CA TYR A 132 -12.56 8.26 6.47
C TYR A 132 -14.02 8.04 6.92
N CYS A 133 -14.78 7.24 6.18
CA CYS A 133 -16.18 6.97 6.51
C CYS A 133 -16.31 6.13 7.78
N ARG A 134 -15.46 5.10 7.96
CA ARG A 134 -15.45 4.27 9.18
C ARG A 134 -15.12 5.08 10.44
N ALA A 135 -14.15 5.99 10.36
CA ALA A 135 -13.79 6.86 11.50
C ALA A 135 -14.92 7.82 11.90
N LYS A 136 -15.86 8.09 10.99
CA LYS A 136 -17.07 8.88 11.23
C LYS A 136 -18.30 8.03 11.57
N GLY A 137 -18.13 6.72 11.77
CA GLY A 137 -19.21 5.81 12.18
C GLY A 137 -20.14 5.33 11.06
N TYR A 138 -19.78 5.55 9.79
CA TYR A 138 -20.62 5.12 8.67
C TYR A 138 -20.42 3.64 8.31
N ARG A 139 -21.54 2.97 8.00
CA ARG A 139 -21.56 1.56 7.56
C ARG A 139 -21.05 1.37 6.13
N TYR A 140 -21.35 2.32 5.24
CA TYR A 140 -20.98 2.28 3.83
C TYR A 140 -20.06 3.43 3.47
N PHE A 141 -19.18 3.16 2.52
CA PHE A 141 -18.44 4.19 1.80
C PHE A 141 -18.55 3.95 0.30
N GLY A 142 -18.53 5.03 -0.45
CA GLY A 142 -18.50 5.04 -1.90
C GLY A 142 -17.36 5.92 -2.43
N LEU A 143 -17.18 5.83 -3.73
CA LEU A 143 -16.13 6.49 -4.49
C LEU A 143 -16.80 7.14 -5.69
N GLN A 144 -16.56 8.42 -5.91
CA GLN A 144 -17.22 9.15 -7.00
C GLN A 144 -16.22 10.08 -7.70
N ASN A 145 -16.32 10.14 -9.03
CA ASN A 145 -15.60 11.04 -9.93
C ASN A 145 -14.07 11.05 -9.75
N GLY A 146 -13.49 9.93 -9.29
CA GLY A 146 -12.06 9.79 -9.02
C GLY A 146 -11.51 10.63 -7.87
N ASN A 147 -12.29 11.52 -7.26
CA ASN A 147 -11.79 12.50 -6.28
C ASN A 147 -12.64 12.64 -5.00
N ALA A 148 -13.78 11.97 -4.92
CA ALA A 148 -14.67 12.09 -3.77
C ALA A 148 -14.83 10.74 -3.05
N CYS A 149 -14.86 10.83 -1.72
CA CYS A 149 -15.35 9.78 -0.84
C CYS A 149 -16.81 10.10 -0.51
N THR A 150 -17.70 9.13 -0.61
CA THR A 150 -19.08 9.27 -0.14
C THR A 150 -19.33 8.35 1.06
N CYS A 151 -20.14 8.74 2.04
CA CYS A 151 -20.42 7.96 3.24
C CYS A 151 -21.91 7.94 3.57
N GLY A 152 -22.39 6.84 4.16
CA GLY A 152 -23.78 6.68 4.54
C GLY A 152 -24.05 5.37 5.27
N ASN A 153 -25.26 5.22 5.78
CA ASN A 153 -25.70 4.03 6.52
C ASN A 153 -26.67 3.14 5.74
N THR A 154 -27.10 3.59 4.58
CA THR A 154 -27.95 2.90 3.60
C THR A 154 -27.36 3.08 2.20
N VAL A 155 -27.66 2.17 1.27
CA VAL A 155 -27.15 2.23 -0.11
C VAL A 155 -28.20 1.67 -1.07
N GLY A 156 -28.27 2.18 -2.29
CA GLY A 156 -29.12 1.66 -3.36
C GLY A 156 -30.52 2.26 -3.41
N ARG A 157 -30.75 3.44 -2.82
CA ARG A 157 -32.04 4.17 -2.87
C ARG A 157 -32.52 4.41 -4.30
N TYR A 158 -31.59 4.63 -5.23
CA TYR A 158 -31.90 4.89 -6.64
C TYR A 158 -31.62 3.67 -7.54
N GLY A 159 -31.37 2.50 -6.94
CA GLY A 159 -31.09 1.26 -7.66
C GLY A 159 -29.65 1.14 -8.16
N ARG A 160 -29.35 -0.05 -8.71
CA ARG A 160 -28.03 -0.38 -9.26
C ARG A 160 -27.79 0.35 -10.59
N ALA A 161 -26.55 0.77 -10.80
CA ALA A 161 -26.05 1.24 -12.08
C ALA A 161 -25.19 0.15 -12.75
N SER A 162 -24.84 0.34 -14.01
CA SER A 162 -23.94 -0.58 -14.71
C SER A 162 -22.56 -0.54 -14.07
N SER A 163 -21.93 -1.71 -13.90
CA SER A 163 -20.56 -1.79 -13.37
C SER A 163 -19.55 -1.00 -14.21
N LYS A 164 -19.84 -0.83 -15.52
CA LYS A 164 -19.04 -0.02 -16.45
C LYS A 164 -19.05 1.47 -16.07
N ASP A 165 -20.13 1.98 -15.49
CA ASP A 165 -20.26 3.39 -15.14
C ASP A 165 -19.30 3.78 -14.00
N CYS A 166 -19.21 2.94 -12.98
CA CYS A 166 -18.23 3.10 -11.89
C CYS A 166 -16.78 2.76 -12.30
N ALA A 167 -16.55 2.23 -13.51
CA ALA A 167 -15.23 1.88 -14.02
C ALA A 167 -14.59 2.96 -14.92
N ARG A 168 -15.31 4.06 -15.19
CA ARG A 168 -14.88 5.14 -16.10
C ARG A 168 -13.74 5.97 -15.52
N SER A 169 -13.76 6.21 -14.21
CA SER A 169 -12.79 7.08 -13.54
C SER A 169 -11.73 6.25 -12.80
N THR A 170 -10.53 6.83 -12.68
CA THR A 170 -9.46 6.30 -11.82
C THR A 170 -9.35 7.14 -10.57
N CYS A 171 -9.05 6.50 -9.44
CA CYS A 171 -8.82 7.22 -8.20
C CYS A 171 -7.62 8.16 -8.38
N LYS A 172 -7.78 9.45 -8.08
CA LYS A 172 -6.69 10.42 -8.20
C LYS A 172 -5.49 10.06 -7.33
N GLY A 173 -5.70 9.45 -6.16
CA GLY A 173 -4.66 8.98 -5.26
C GLY A 173 -4.15 7.55 -5.52
N ASP A 174 -4.79 6.81 -6.42
CA ASP A 174 -4.35 5.47 -6.83
C ASP A 174 -4.82 5.18 -8.27
N LYS A 175 -3.95 5.46 -9.23
CA LYS A 175 -4.24 5.30 -10.66
C LYS A 175 -4.45 3.86 -11.12
N ARG A 176 -4.17 2.87 -10.26
CA ARG A 176 -4.42 1.44 -10.54
C ARG A 176 -5.85 1.02 -10.17
N SER A 177 -6.56 1.85 -9.41
CA SER A 177 -7.90 1.56 -8.92
C SER A 177 -8.96 2.41 -9.62
N LYS A 178 -10.17 1.85 -9.74
CA LYS A 178 -11.37 2.56 -10.22
C LYS A 178 -12.12 3.23 -9.06
N CYS A 179 -12.41 4.51 -9.27
CA CYS A 179 -13.13 5.49 -8.47
C CYS A 179 -13.52 6.61 -9.44
#